data_AF-A0A349ZPE8-F1
#
_entry.id   AF-A0A349ZPE8-F1
#
_cell.length_a   1.000
_cell.length_b   1.000
_cell.length_c   1.000
_cell.angle_alpha   90.00
_cell.angle_beta   90.00
_cell.angle_gamma   90.00
#
_symmetry.space_group_name_H-M   'P 1'
#
loop_
_entity.id
_entity.type
_entity.pdbx_description
1 polymer ?
#
loop_
_entity_poly.entity_id
_entity_poly.type
_entity_poly.pdbx_seq_one_letter_code
_entity_poly.pdbx_strand_id
1 'polypeptide(L)'
;MKKIIVAITTSTLLLSLFTFLLIHKDIGTLSYSSLAVVSLLVGFVIYFKDEIGEIDLKKMKLVLRKTQKVGDNVNKTAKSLAEIIANLSTYSSGSWLNRKKLNDEVEKLLINIDVDPNERKEILDLPRIMEKGMKDMKSLTPEEKVKAEGVFKLQE
;
A
#
# COMPACT_ATOMS: atom_id res chain seq x y z
N MET A 1 -23.61 -17.93 4.58
CA MET A 1 -24.80 -18.56 5.21
C MET A 1 -26.10 -18.26 4.48
N LYS A 2 -26.61 -17.01 4.42
CA LYS A 2 -27.91 -16.71 3.75
C LYS A 2 -28.03 -17.24 2.31
N LYS A 3 -26.97 -17.20 1.50
CA LYS A 3 -27.01 -17.61 0.09
C LYS A 3 -26.90 -19.12 -0.14
N ILE A 4 -26.18 -19.83 0.74
CA ILE A 4 -26.18 -21.30 0.78
C ILE A 4 -27.58 -21.79 1.14
N ILE A 5 -28.21 -21.13 2.12
CA ILE A 5 -29.61 -21.39 2.47
C ILE A 5 -30.49 -21.12 1.25
N VAL A 6 -30.32 -20.01 0.52
CA VAL A 6 -31.07 -19.73 -0.71
C VAL A 6 -30.88 -20.85 -1.73
N ALA A 7 -29.65 -21.23 -2.10
CA ALA A 7 -29.40 -22.29 -3.08
C ALA A 7 -29.98 -23.65 -2.67
N ILE A 8 -29.84 -24.03 -1.38
CA ILE A 8 -30.43 -25.25 -0.85
C ILE A 8 -31.96 -25.17 -0.87
N THR A 9 -32.55 -24.03 -0.47
CA THR A 9 -34.01 -23.84 -0.46
C THR A 9 -34.61 -23.81 -1.86
N THR A 10 -33.98 -23.16 -2.85
CA THR A 10 -34.48 -23.19 -4.23
C THR A 10 -34.33 -24.57 -4.86
N SER A 11 -33.20 -25.26 -4.66
CA SER A 11 -33.02 -26.61 -5.18
C SER A 11 -33.99 -27.62 -4.54
N THR A 12 -34.25 -27.53 -3.23
CA THR A 12 -35.22 -28.40 -2.54
C THR A 12 -36.66 -28.08 -2.93
N LEU A 13 -37.00 -26.80 -3.09
CA LEU A 13 -38.33 -26.38 -3.55
C LEU A 13 -38.60 -26.85 -4.99
N LEU A 14 -37.63 -26.71 -5.90
CA LEU A 14 -37.70 -27.26 -7.26
C LEU A 14 -37.83 -28.78 -7.27
N LEU A 15 -37.03 -29.49 -6.47
CA LEU A 15 -37.15 -30.95 -6.34
C LEU A 15 -38.53 -31.37 -5.81
N SER A 16 -39.07 -30.65 -4.82
CA SER A 16 -40.40 -30.93 -4.29
C SER A 16 -41.50 -30.73 -5.34
N LEU A 17 -41.39 -29.69 -6.17
CA LEU A 17 -42.32 -29.40 -7.26
C LEU A 17 -42.28 -30.50 -8.33
N PHE A 18 -41.08 -30.94 -8.75
CA PHE A 18 -40.95 -32.02 -9.72
C PHE A 18 -41.44 -33.36 -9.16
N THR A 19 -41.23 -33.60 -7.87
CA THR A 19 -41.73 -34.81 -7.20
C THR A 19 -43.27 -34.81 -7.14
N PHE A 20 -43.88 -33.65 -6.86
CA PHE A 20 -45.32 -33.48 -6.87
C PHE A 20 -45.94 -33.71 -8.26
N LEU A 21 -45.32 -33.16 -9.31
CA LEU A 21 -45.72 -33.36 -10.70
C LEU A 21 -45.60 -34.83 -11.14
N LEU A 22 -44.59 -35.55 -10.65
CA LEU A 22 -44.43 -36.98 -10.89
C LEU A 22 -45.56 -37.80 -10.22
N ILE A 23 -45.92 -37.45 -8.98
CA ILE A 23 -47.01 -38.11 -8.24
C ILE A 23 -48.36 -37.92 -8.95
N HIS A 24 -48.60 -36.73 -9.51
CA HIS A 24 -49.81 -36.43 -10.30
C HIS A 24 -49.78 -37.00 -11.72
N LYS A 25 -48.67 -37.67 -12.11
CA LYS A 25 -48.44 -38.21 -13.46
C LYS A 25 -48.46 -37.17 -14.58
N ASP A 26 -48.29 -35.89 -14.24
CA ASP A 26 -48.18 -34.79 -15.22
C ASP A 26 -46.83 -34.81 -15.95
N ILE A 27 -45.83 -35.48 -15.40
CA ILE A 27 -44.53 -35.70 -16.03
C ILE A 27 -44.14 -37.18 -16.01
N GLY A 28 -43.45 -37.64 -17.06
CA GLY A 28 -42.86 -38.97 -17.10
C GLY A 28 -41.64 -39.09 -16.18
N THR A 29 -41.32 -40.31 -15.74
CA THR A 29 -40.13 -40.63 -14.92
C THR A 29 -38.82 -40.16 -15.54
N LEU A 30 -38.73 -40.19 -16.87
CA LEU A 30 -37.55 -39.76 -17.65
C LEU A 30 -37.40 -38.22 -17.67
N SER A 31 -38.53 -37.50 -17.69
CA SER A 31 -38.56 -36.05 -17.55
C SER A 31 -38.23 -35.61 -16.12
N TYR A 32 -38.70 -36.36 -15.12
CA TYR A 32 -38.34 -36.11 -13.72
C TYR A 32 -36.84 -36.28 -13.45
N SER A 33 -36.22 -37.37 -13.91
CA SER A 33 -34.80 -37.62 -13.66
C SER A 33 -33.90 -36.55 -14.28
N SER A 34 -34.21 -36.12 -15.51
CA SER A 34 -33.48 -35.04 -16.18
C SER A 34 -33.63 -33.71 -15.45
N LEU A 35 -34.83 -33.34 -15.01
CA LEU A 35 -35.07 -32.10 -14.24
C LEU A 35 -34.39 -32.12 -12.86
N ALA A 36 -34.37 -33.27 -12.18
CA ALA A 36 -33.69 -33.43 -10.90
C ALA A 36 -32.17 -33.27 -11.04
N VAL A 37 -31.57 -33.87 -12.08
CA VAL A 37 -30.12 -33.74 -12.36
C VAL A 37 -29.75 -32.31 -12.69
N VAL A 38 -30.54 -31.62 -13.53
CA VAL A 38 -30.31 -30.20 -13.85
C VAL A 38 -30.38 -29.32 -12.61
N SER A 39 -31.34 -29.57 -11.71
CA SER A 39 -31.50 -28.81 -10.46
C SER A 39 -30.32 -28.96 -9.51
N LEU A 40 -29.74 -30.17 -9.44
CA LEU A 40 -28.53 -30.42 -8.67
C LEU A 40 -27.32 -29.72 -9.29
N LEU A 41 -27.16 -29.79 -10.62
CA LEU A 41 -26.07 -29.11 -11.33
C LEU A 41 -26.12 -27.59 -11.15
N VAL A 42 -27.31 -26.98 -11.22
CA VAL A 42 -27.49 -25.54 -10.96
C VAL A 42 -27.07 -25.20 -9.52
N GLY A 43 -27.44 -26.01 -8.54
CA GLY A 43 -27.00 -25.84 -7.15
C GLY A 43 -25.47 -25.88 -6.99
N PHE A 44 -24.81 -26.82 -7.67
CA PHE A 44 -23.34 -26.92 -7.70
C PHE A 44 -22.68 -25.72 -8.37
N VAL A 45 -23.20 -25.25 -9.50
CA VAL A 45 -22.65 -24.08 -10.22
C VAL A 45 -22.74 -22.83 -9.36
N ILE A 46 -23.85 -22.62 -8.66
CA ILE A 46 -24.03 -21.48 -7.74
C ILE A 46 -23.03 -21.56 -6.58
N TYR A 47 -22.87 -22.76 -5.99
CA TYR A 47 -21.95 -22.99 -4.88
C TYR A 47 -20.49 -22.69 -5.27
N PHE A 48 -20.01 -23.27 -6.38
CA PHE A 48 -18.60 -23.11 -6.79
C PHE A 48 -18.28 -21.73 -7.35
N LYS A 49 -19.22 -21.07 -8.04
CA LYS A 49 -19.02 -19.72 -8.57
C LYS A 49 -18.67 -18.72 -7.46
N ASP A 50 -19.33 -18.85 -6.30
CA ASP A 50 -19.10 -17.97 -5.16
C ASP A 50 -17.80 -18.31 -4.41
N GLU A 51 -17.44 -19.59 -4.29
CA GLU A 51 -16.20 -20.02 -3.65
C GLU A 51 -14.96 -19.54 -4.43
N ILE A 52 -15.02 -19.57 -5.77
CA ILE A 52 -13.97 -19.02 -6.65
C ILE A 52 -13.83 -17.51 -6.43
N GLY A 53 -14.95 -16.78 -6.33
CA GLY A 53 -14.94 -15.34 -6.07
C GLY A 53 -14.37 -14.97 -4.70
N GLU A 54 -14.66 -15.74 -3.67
CA GLU A 54 -14.13 -15.49 -2.32
C GLU A 54 -12.62 -15.76 -2.23
N ILE A 55 -12.13 -16.80 -2.89
CA ILE A 55 -10.70 -17.13 -2.97
C ILE A 55 -9.94 -16.00 -3.68
N ASP A 56 -10.50 -15.46 -4.77
CA ASP A 56 -9.86 -14.39 -5.54
C ASP A 56 -9.79 -13.08 -4.73
N LEU A 57 -10.86 -12.72 -4.03
CA LEU A 57 -10.87 -11.55 -3.13
C LEU A 57 -9.85 -11.68 -1.98
N LYS A 58 -9.71 -12.87 -1.39
CA LYS A 58 -8.70 -13.14 -0.36
C LYS A 58 -7.29 -13.00 -0.90
N LYS A 59 -7.01 -13.55 -2.09
CA LYS A 59 -5.72 -13.40 -2.77
C LYS A 59 -5.42 -11.94 -3.09
N MET A 60 -6.39 -11.20 -3.63
CA MET A 60 -6.24 -9.79 -3.96
C MET A 60 -5.96 -8.94 -2.71
N LYS A 61 -6.64 -9.22 -1.58
CA LYS A 61 -6.34 -8.57 -0.29
C LYS A 61 -4.92 -8.85 0.19
N LEU A 62 -4.43 -10.09 0.04
CA LEU A 62 -3.05 -10.46 0.36
C LEU A 62 -2.03 -9.72 -0.52
N VAL A 63 -2.30 -9.61 -1.82
CA VAL A 63 -1.45 -8.87 -2.76
C VAL A 63 -1.42 -7.39 -2.38
N LEU A 64 -2.58 -6.75 -2.20
CA LEU A 64 -2.66 -5.34 -1.79
C LEU A 64 -1.90 -5.07 -0.50
N ARG A 65 -2.05 -5.92 0.52
CA ARG A 65 -1.30 -5.79 1.78
C ARG A 65 0.21 -5.96 1.58
N LYS A 66 0.64 -6.90 0.73
CA LYS A 66 2.06 -7.06 0.39
C LYS A 66 2.59 -5.83 -0.35
N THR A 67 1.84 -5.31 -1.33
CA THR A 67 2.22 -4.11 -2.09
C THR A 67 2.31 -2.88 -1.19
N GLN A 68 1.35 -2.68 -0.29
CA GLN A 68 1.40 -1.61 0.71
C GLN A 68 2.65 -1.73 1.59
N LYS A 69 2.91 -2.92 2.14
CA LYS A 69 4.11 -3.16 2.96
C LYS A 69 5.42 -2.89 2.20
N VAL A 70 5.47 -3.22 0.91
CA VAL A 70 6.63 -2.91 0.06
C VAL A 70 6.75 -1.40 -0.14
N GLY A 71 5.64 -0.69 -0.40
CA GLY A 71 5.61 0.78 -0.49
C GLY A 71 6.11 1.45 0.79
N ASP A 72 5.64 1.01 1.95
CA ASP A 72 6.08 1.53 3.25
C ASP A 72 7.59 1.32 3.47
N ASN A 73 8.10 0.14 3.11
CA ASN A 73 9.53 -0.15 3.20
C ASN A 73 10.35 0.73 2.26
N VAL A 74 9.88 0.94 1.02
CA VAL A 74 10.54 1.84 0.06
C VAL A 74 10.58 3.27 0.59
N ASN A 75 9.48 3.79 1.12
CA ASN A 75 9.42 5.12 1.73
C ASN A 75 10.37 5.24 2.93
N LYS A 76 10.43 4.22 3.79
CA LYS A 76 11.36 4.19 4.92
C LYS A 76 12.82 4.21 4.46
N THR A 77 13.18 3.39 3.48
CA THR A 77 14.53 3.37 2.92
C THR A 77 14.87 4.69 2.23
N ALA A 78 13.93 5.28 1.48
CA ALA A 78 14.11 6.59 0.85
C ALA A 78 14.34 7.69 1.88
N LYS A 79 13.61 7.69 3.01
CA LYS A 79 13.85 8.60 4.14
C LYS A 79 15.26 8.43 4.69
N SER A 80 15.68 7.20 5.00
CA SER A 80 17.03 6.95 5.51
C SER A 80 18.13 7.35 4.54
N LEU A 81 17.94 7.17 3.23
CA LEU A 81 18.87 7.69 2.22
C LEU A 81 18.90 9.22 2.21
N ALA A 82 17.74 9.87 2.27
CA ALA A 82 17.64 11.32 2.33
C ALA A 82 18.38 11.90 3.54
N GLU A 83 18.25 11.27 4.71
CA GLU A 83 18.98 11.63 5.94
C GLU A 83 20.50 11.47 5.77
N ILE A 84 20.95 10.36 5.19
CA ILE A 84 22.38 10.12 4.94
C ILE A 84 22.92 11.17 3.95
N ILE A 85 22.21 11.44 2.86
CA ILE A 85 22.62 12.43 1.86
C ILE A 85 22.64 13.84 2.45
N ALA A 86 21.64 14.19 3.26
CA ALA A 86 21.60 15.45 4.00
C ALA A 86 22.83 15.58 4.91
N ASN A 87 23.11 14.57 5.72
CA ASN A 87 24.28 14.56 6.59
C ASN A 87 25.60 14.65 5.80
N LEU A 88 25.74 13.93 4.69
CA LEU A 88 26.92 14.03 3.82
C LEU A 88 27.04 15.41 3.17
N SER A 89 25.91 16.02 2.79
CA SER A 89 25.87 17.39 2.26
C SER A 89 26.53 18.35 3.24
N THR A 90 26.27 18.21 4.56
CA THR A 90 26.89 19.01 5.63
C THR A 90 28.42 19.05 5.52
N TYR A 91 29.08 17.93 5.21
CA TYR A 91 30.55 17.81 5.14
C TYR A 91 31.14 18.03 3.74
N SER A 92 30.32 18.22 2.71
CA SER A 92 30.78 18.31 1.32
C SER A 92 31.57 19.60 1.04
N SER A 93 32.83 19.50 0.59
CA SER A 93 33.67 20.67 0.23
C SER A 93 33.35 21.29 -1.15
N GLY A 94 32.19 21.00 -1.74
CA GLY A 94 31.78 21.49 -3.06
C GLY A 94 31.43 22.99 -3.10
N SER A 95 31.07 23.51 -4.29
CA SER A 95 30.60 24.91 -4.41
C SER A 95 29.27 25.12 -3.68
N TRP A 96 29.01 26.36 -3.24
CA TRP A 96 27.71 26.74 -2.66
C TRP A 96 26.53 26.34 -3.56
N LEU A 97 26.64 26.57 -4.87
CA LEU A 97 25.58 26.25 -5.83
C LEU A 97 25.29 24.74 -5.88
N ASN A 98 26.32 23.90 -5.83
CA ASN A 98 26.17 22.45 -5.83
C ASN A 98 25.51 21.97 -4.54
N ARG A 99 25.92 22.52 -3.40
CA ARG A 99 25.32 22.20 -2.10
C ARG A 99 23.85 22.61 -2.02
N LYS A 100 23.52 23.81 -2.50
CA LYS A 100 22.13 24.28 -2.61
C LYS A 100 21.30 23.33 -3.46
N LYS A 101 21.78 22.99 -4.66
CA LYS A 101 21.07 22.07 -5.56
C LYS A 101 20.86 20.71 -4.89
N LEU A 102 21.85 20.18 -4.18
CA LEU A 102 21.72 18.92 -3.46
C LEU A 102 20.65 19.00 -2.36
N ASN A 103 20.67 20.05 -1.54
CA ASN A 103 19.68 20.26 -0.49
C ASN A 103 18.25 20.42 -1.06
N ASP A 104 18.11 21.14 -2.18
CA ASP A 104 16.83 21.29 -2.88
C ASP A 104 16.29 19.94 -3.41
N GLU A 105 17.16 19.07 -3.92
CA GLU A 105 16.76 17.72 -4.37
C GLU A 105 16.41 16.80 -3.19
N VAL A 106 17.12 16.88 -2.06
CA VAL A 106 16.76 16.16 -0.83
C VAL A 106 15.40 16.62 -0.31
N GLU A 107 15.13 17.92 -0.33
CA GLU A 107 13.84 18.47 0.09
C GLU A 107 12.69 17.97 -0.78
N LYS A 108 12.86 17.96 -2.11
CA LYS A 108 11.88 17.38 -3.04
C LYS A 108 11.66 15.89 -2.77
N LEU A 109 12.72 15.13 -2.49
CA LEU A 109 12.61 13.72 -2.15
C LEU A 109 11.76 13.53 -0.89
N LEU A 110 12.04 14.29 0.18
CA LEU A 110 11.29 14.23 1.45
C LEU A 110 9.81 14.65 1.29
N ILE A 111 9.52 15.61 0.41
CA ILE A 111 8.14 15.97 0.03
C ILE A 111 7.45 14.79 -0.66
N ASN A 112 8.10 14.14 -1.62
CA ASN A 112 7.50 13.07 -2.42
C ASN A 112 7.17 11.81 -1.61
N ILE A 113 7.92 11.56 -0.53
CA ILE A 113 7.66 10.44 0.38
C ILE A 113 6.78 10.82 1.59
N ASP A 114 6.14 12.00 1.55
CA ASP A 114 5.20 12.51 2.54
C ASP A 114 5.74 12.53 3.98
N VAL A 115 6.99 12.96 4.15
CA VAL A 115 7.61 13.14 5.48
C VAL A 115 7.03 14.39 6.15
N ASP A 116 6.76 14.28 7.45
CA ASP A 116 6.23 15.38 8.26
C ASP A 116 7.06 16.66 8.10
N PRO A 117 6.43 17.85 7.96
CA PRO A 117 7.15 19.10 7.79
C PRO A 117 8.16 19.41 8.90
N ASN A 118 7.90 18.99 10.15
CA ASN A 118 8.82 19.22 11.26
C ASN A 118 10.05 18.30 11.16
N GLU A 119 9.85 17.00 10.91
CA GLU A 119 10.96 16.07 10.69
C GLU A 119 11.82 16.50 9.48
N ARG A 120 11.18 16.94 8.40
CA ARG A 120 11.89 17.45 7.22
C ARG A 120 12.77 18.64 7.55
N LYS A 121 12.26 19.55 8.38
CA LYS A 121 13.02 20.71 8.86
C LYS A 121 14.21 20.26 9.70
N GLU A 122 14.05 19.28 10.58
CA GLU A 122 15.16 18.72 11.36
C GLU A 122 16.26 18.09 10.48
N ILE A 123 15.86 17.28 9.48
CA ILE A 123 16.79 16.63 8.55
C ILE A 123 17.60 17.66 7.75
N LEU A 124 16.97 18.76 7.34
CA LEU A 124 17.58 19.79 6.49
C LEU A 124 18.19 20.97 7.26
N ASP A 125 17.99 21.08 8.59
CA ASP A 125 18.44 22.23 9.40
C ASP A 125 19.94 22.47 9.22
N LEU A 126 20.75 21.47 9.59
CA LEU A 126 22.20 21.57 9.55
C LEU A 126 22.75 21.71 8.10
N PRO A 127 22.30 20.92 7.10
CA PRO A 127 22.71 21.11 5.71
C PRO A 127 22.43 22.52 5.16
N ARG A 128 21.27 23.12 5.51
CA ARG A 128 20.88 24.47 5.08
C ARG A 128 21.67 25.55 5.82
N ILE A 129 21.97 25.37 7.10
CA ILE A 129 22.88 26.23 7.86
C ILE A 129 24.26 26.27 7.20
N MET A 130 24.80 25.10 6.85
CA MET A 130 26.11 25.04 6.20
C MET A 130 26.10 25.64 4.79
N GLU A 131 25.03 25.41 4.01
CA GLU A 131 24.84 26.08 2.71
C GLU A 131 24.86 27.61 2.87
N LYS A 132 24.12 28.14 3.86
CA LYS A 132 24.06 29.56 4.17
C LYS A 132 25.44 30.11 4.59
N GLY A 133 26.15 29.38 5.45
CA GLY A 133 27.50 29.72 5.89
C GLY A 133 28.53 29.76 4.76
N MET A 134 28.41 28.87 3.78
CA MET A 134 29.27 28.87 2.59
C MET A 134 29.01 30.06 1.65
N LYS A 135 27.77 30.54 1.58
CA LYS A 135 27.43 31.72 0.78
C LYS A 135 27.96 33.00 1.43
N ASP A 136 27.68 33.16 2.72
CA ASP A 136 28.11 34.31 3.52
C ASP A 136 28.09 33.96 5.02
N MET A 137 29.27 33.78 5.63
CA MET A 137 29.39 33.49 7.07
C MET A 137 28.80 34.60 7.97
N LYS A 138 28.67 35.84 7.48
CA LYS A 138 28.05 36.94 8.26
C LYS A 138 26.54 36.81 8.35
N SER A 139 25.92 36.04 7.45
CA SER A 139 24.48 35.82 7.44
C SER A 139 24.00 34.84 8.53
N LEU A 140 24.91 34.07 9.13
CA LEU A 140 24.60 33.13 10.19
C LEU A 140 24.34 33.86 11.51
N THR A 141 23.23 33.50 12.16
CA THR A 141 22.92 33.89 13.53
C THR A 141 23.95 33.28 14.51
N PRO A 142 24.10 33.83 15.72
CA PRO A 142 25.02 33.27 16.71
C PRO A 142 24.77 31.78 17.00
N GLU A 143 23.51 31.35 17.07
CA GLU A 143 23.12 29.96 17.29
C GLU A 143 23.50 29.05 16.11
N GLU A 144 23.26 29.51 14.88
CA GLU A 144 23.66 28.78 13.66
C GLU A 144 25.18 28.65 13.55
N LYS A 145 25.94 29.68 13.97
CA LYS A 145 27.41 29.62 14.00
C LYS A 145 27.92 28.56 14.96
N VAL A 146 27.36 28.47 16.16
CA VAL A 146 27.75 27.43 17.13
C VAL A 146 27.50 26.03 16.56
N LYS A 147 26.35 25.82 15.91
CA LYS A 147 26.03 24.55 15.24
C LYS A 147 27.03 24.23 14.12
N ALA A 148 27.34 25.20 13.26
CA ALA A 148 28.28 25.03 12.16
C ALA A 148 29.71 24.75 12.67
N GLU A 149 30.19 25.51 13.66
CA GLU A 149 31.51 25.32 14.27
C GLU A 149 31.63 23.97 14.98
N GLY A 150 30.57 23.48 15.61
CA GLY A 150 30.53 22.16 16.22
C GLY A 150 30.81 21.03 15.22
N VAL A 151 30.40 21.19 13.96
CA VAL A 151 30.70 20.23 12.89
C VAL A 151 32.18 20.22 12.54
N PHE A 152 32.82 21.39 12.48
CA PHE A 152 34.25 21.51 12.15
C PHE A 152 35.17 21.07 13.30
N LYS A 153 34.76 21.27 14.56
CA LYS A 153 35.53 20.85 15.74
C LYS A 153 35.59 19.33 15.95
N LEU A 154 34.68 18.56 15.35
CA LEU A 154 34.71 17.09 15.43
C LEU A 154 35.76 16.45 14.49
N GLN A 155 36.52 17.26 13.74
CA GLN A 155 37.57 16.79 12.81
C GLN A 155 39.01 17.02 13.31
N GLU A 156 39.22 17.70 14.44
CA GLU A 156 40.52 17.82 15.12
C GLU A 156 40.69 16.76 16.21
#